data_AF-A0AAJ4WCF9-F1
#
_entry.id   AF-A0AAJ4WCF9-F1
#
_cell.length_a   1.000
_cell.length_b   1.000
_cell.length_c   1.000
_cell.angle_alpha   90.00
_cell.angle_beta   90.00
_cell.angle_gamma   90.00
#
_symmetry.space_group_name_H-M   'P 1'
#
loop_
_entity.id
_entity.type
_entity.pdbx_description
1 polymer ?
#
loop_
_entity_poly.entity_id
_entity_poly.type
_entity_poly.pdbx_seq_one_letter_code
_entity_poly.pdbx_strand_id
1 'polypeptide(L)'
;MFILPDKNSVRKVLSVLLFSLFTCVATANDKTPAVIFQQAINDDLTGYHSDARQKYDVLKGTEISKDIAVPSAVNLAALGRYGEAQRAFNLLQQDGNRREQDYAHLWDLWLTARTYQGGGGKAALQRKLTDKVANYKWSSAYESAIADIYAGKSSAKEIFQLIDGITFNRVEEKADAVTQTVFFMGGYYQYVINQPQQAMELYQRYVSHLNNDSLERSLIQKELLFLSTPK
;
A
#
# COMPACT_ATOMS: atom_id res chain seq x y z
N MET A 1 45.08 -6.37 -10.52
CA MET A 1 44.47 -5.07 -10.86
C MET A 1 42.97 -5.24 -10.71
N PHE A 2 42.45 -5.00 -9.51
CA PHE A 2 41.01 -5.11 -9.21
C PHE A 2 40.44 -3.70 -9.18
N ILE A 3 39.57 -3.40 -10.14
CA ILE A 3 38.78 -2.18 -10.18
C ILE A 3 37.69 -2.35 -9.12
N LEU A 4 37.82 -1.64 -8.00
CA LEU A 4 36.75 -1.50 -7.01
C LEU A 4 35.63 -0.63 -7.61
N PRO A 5 34.34 -1.01 -7.48
CA PRO A 5 33.27 -0.15 -7.94
C PRO A 5 33.15 1.10 -7.07
N ASP A 6 32.92 2.21 -7.77
CA ASP A 6 32.79 3.57 -7.31
C ASP A 6 31.74 3.72 -6.18
N LYS A 7 32.14 4.36 -5.08
CA LYS A 7 31.34 4.60 -3.87
C LYS A 7 30.20 5.62 -4.06
N ASN A 8 29.95 6.09 -5.28
CA ASN A 8 28.98 7.13 -5.57
C ASN A 8 27.58 6.66 -6.02
N SER A 9 27.30 5.35 -6.12
CA SER A 9 25.97 4.85 -6.52
C SER A 9 24.93 4.69 -5.40
N VAL A 10 25.18 5.17 -4.17
CA VAL A 10 24.23 5.06 -3.04
C VAL A 10 23.61 6.42 -2.65
N ARG A 11 23.83 7.47 -3.47
CA ARG A 11 23.22 8.80 -3.26
C ARG A 11 22.26 9.13 -4.40
N LYS A 12 20.96 8.91 -4.16
CA LYS A 12 19.73 9.18 -4.95
C LYS A 12 18.94 7.86 -4.91
N VAL A 13 17.81 7.72 -4.23
CA VAL A 13 16.55 8.44 -4.40
C VAL A 13 15.75 8.27 -3.09
N LEU A 14 15.39 9.38 -2.43
CA LEU A 14 14.33 9.39 -1.42
C LEU A 14 13.19 10.23 -2.00
N SER A 15 12.07 9.59 -2.31
CA SER A 15 10.87 10.28 -2.78
C SER A 15 9.72 10.10 -1.78
N VAL A 16 9.59 11.15 -0.95
CA VAL A 16 8.36 11.72 -0.38
C VAL A 16 7.65 10.95 0.75
N LEU A 17 8.39 10.25 1.61
CA LEU A 17 7.97 10.04 3.02
C LEU A 17 9.12 9.92 4.04
N LEU A 18 10.38 9.93 3.61
CA LEU A 18 11.52 10.07 4.50
C LEU A 18 12.38 11.23 3.99
N PHE A 19 12.42 12.34 4.72
CA PHE A 19 13.50 13.31 4.55
C PHE A 19 13.77 13.98 5.88
N SER A 20 14.47 13.25 6.73
CA SER A 20 15.50 13.75 7.63
C SER A 20 16.19 12.53 8.22
N LEU A 21 17.47 12.32 7.90
CA LEU A 21 18.52 12.03 8.88
C LEU A 21 19.88 11.87 8.18
N PHE A 22 20.86 12.52 8.80
CA PHE A 22 22.25 12.63 8.41
C PHE A 22 22.97 11.28 8.34
N THR A 23 23.96 11.21 7.45
CA THR A 23 25.01 10.18 7.48
C THR A 23 25.81 10.27 8.78
N CYS A 24 25.78 9.22 9.60
CA CYS A 24 26.87 8.94 10.53
C CYS A 24 27.23 7.45 10.42
N VAL A 25 28.53 7.18 10.38
CA VAL A 25 29.12 5.85 10.25
C VAL A 25 28.72 5.02 11.47
N ALA A 26 28.05 3.90 11.25
CA ALA A 26 27.58 3.02 12.31
C ALA A 26 28.74 2.40 13.09
N THR A 27 28.77 2.64 14.40
CA THR A 27 29.39 1.71 15.35
C THR A 27 28.29 0.78 15.87
N ALA A 28 28.63 -0.48 16.07
CA ALA A 28 27.71 -1.55 16.44
C ALA A 28 27.22 -1.41 17.90
N ASN A 29 26.34 -0.43 18.18
CA ASN A 29 25.38 -0.53 19.29
C ASN A 29 24.27 0.55 19.33
N ASP A 30 24.23 1.51 18.41
CA ASP A 30 23.13 2.50 18.38
C ASP A 30 21.98 2.03 17.48
N LYS A 31 21.07 1.20 18.02
CA LYS A 31 19.78 0.91 17.37
C LYS A 31 18.82 2.08 17.56
N THR A 32 19.14 3.22 16.94
CA THR A 32 18.23 4.36 16.93
C THR A 32 16.89 3.94 16.29
N PRO A 33 15.76 4.53 16.72
CA PRO A 33 14.45 4.23 16.15
C PRO A 33 14.42 4.32 14.60
N ALA A 34 15.17 5.27 14.02
CA ALA A 34 15.30 5.42 12.57
C ALA A 34 15.92 4.19 11.88
N VAL A 35 16.95 3.57 12.46
CA VAL A 35 17.58 2.37 11.88
C VAL A 35 16.64 1.17 11.95
N ILE A 36 15.93 1.01 13.07
CA ILE A 36 14.94 -0.06 13.24
C ILE A 36 13.79 0.12 12.23
N PHE A 37 13.38 1.37 12.00
CA PHE A 37 12.31 1.68 11.05
C PHE A 37 12.71 1.34 9.62
N GLN A 38 13.92 1.73 9.19
CA GLN A 38 14.41 1.38 7.86
C GLN A 38 14.50 -0.13 7.66
N GLN A 39 14.91 -0.87 8.69
CA GLN A 39 14.91 -2.34 8.65
C GLN A 39 13.49 -2.90 8.53
N ALA A 40 12.51 -2.36 9.27
CA ALA A 40 11.12 -2.78 9.18
C ALA A 40 10.54 -2.60 7.77
N ILE A 41 10.82 -1.46 7.14
CA ILE A 41 10.42 -1.18 5.75
C ILE A 41 11.07 -2.16 4.79
N ASN A 42 12.38 -2.37 4.89
CA ASN A 42 13.09 -3.30 4.01
C ASN A 42 12.53 -4.73 4.10
N ASP A 43 12.22 -5.19 5.32
CA ASP A 43 11.62 -6.50 5.55
C ASP A 43 10.22 -6.58 4.91
N ASP A 44 9.39 -5.55 5.03
CA ASP A 44 8.07 -5.51 4.39
C ASP A 44 8.14 -5.51 2.85
N LEU A 45 9.03 -4.71 2.28
CA LEU A 45 9.23 -4.61 0.84
C LEU A 45 9.76 -5.92 0.23
N THR A 46 10.41 -6.75 1.05
CA THR A 46 10.93 -8.06 0.64
C THR A 46 10.02 -9.23 1.07
N GLY A 47 8.86 -8.95 1.67
CA GLY A 47 7.84 -9.94 2.03
C GLY A 47 8.05 -10.61 3.39
N TYR A 48 9.07 -10.24 4.16
CA TYR A 48 9.31 -10.69 5.54
C TYR A 48 8.43 -9.93 6.55
N HIS A 49 7.11 -9.95 6.32
CA HIS A 49 6.15 -9.17 7.10
C HIS A 49 6.15 -9.50 8.60
N SER A 50 6.43 -10.75 8.99
CA SER A 50 6.52 -11.13 10.41
C SER A 50 7.72 -10.48 11.10
N ASP A 51 8.85 -10.34 10.41
CA ASP A 51 10.06 -9.73 10.95
C ASP A 51 9.94 -8.20 10.99
N ALA A 52 9.25 -7.62 10.00
CA ALA A 52 8.87 -6.21 9.99
C ALA A 52 7.94 -5.87 11.16
N ARG A 53 6.93 -6.72 11.45
CA ARG A 53 5.98 -6.53 12.56
C ARG A 53 6.66 -6.39 13.90
N GLN A 54 7.63 -7.26 14.20
CA GLN A 54 8.41 -7.17 15.44
C GLN A 54 9.10 -5.82 15.59
N LYS A 55 9.62 -5.27 14.48
CA LYS A 55 10.28 -3.96 14.48
C LYS A 55 9.28 -2.82 14.65
N TYR A 56 8.14 -2.84 13.97
CA TYR A 56 7.09 -1.84 14.22
C TYR A 56 6.55 -1.89 15.65
N ASP A 57 6.45 -3.09 16.25
CA ASP A 57 6.03 -3.23 17.65
C ASP A 57 7.02 -2.59 18.61
N VAL A 58 8.33 -2.73 18.36
CA VAL A 58 9.38 -2.04 19.14
C VAL A 58 9.30 -0.51 18.99
N LEU A 59 8.93 -0.02 17.80
CA LEU A 59 8.86 1.40 17.52
C LEU A 59 7.57 2.06 18.00
N LYS A 60 6.57 1.27 18.37
CA LYS A 60 5.28 1.78 18.85
C LYS A 60 5.47 2.51 20.19
N GLY A 61 4.97 3.73 20.27
CA GLY A 61 5.11 4.58 21.46
C GLY A 61 6.41 5.41 21.50
N THR A 62 7.28 5.27 20.51
CA THR A 62 8.47 6.13 20.34
C THR A 62 8.13 7.44 19.61
N GLU A 63 9.09 8.34 19.51
CA GLU A 63 8.97 9.62 18.80
C GLU A 63 8.62 9.47 17.31
N ILE A 64 8.98 8.35 16.67
CA ILE A 64 8.67 8.07 15.26
C ILE A 64 7.35 7.32 15.07
N SER A 65 6.52 7.18 16.12
CA SER A 65 5.25 6.43 16.05
C SER A 65 4.31 6.93 14.95
N LYS A 66 4.36 8.23 14.64
CA LYS A 66 3.57 8.80 13.54
C LYS A 66 4.10 8.36 12.18
N ASP A 67 5.42 8.36 12.00
CA ASP A 67 6.07 8.00 10.74
C ASP A 67 5.86 6.52 10.39
N ILE A 68 5.73 5.64 11.40
CA ILE A 68 5.49 4.21 11.18
C ILE A 68 4.01 3.86 10.99
N ALA A 69 3.07 4.79 11.22
CA ALA A 69 1.65 4.46 11.37
C ALA A 69 1.06 3.79 10.12
N VAL A 70 1.34 4.37 8.94
CA VAL A 70 0.94 3.82 7.64
C VAL A 70 1.59 2.45 7.36
N PRO A 71 2.93 2.32 7.33
CA PRO A 71 3.55 1.03 7.01
C PRO A 71 3.20 -0.07 8.01
N SER A 72 3.05 0.27 9.29
CA SER A 72 2.60 -0.68 10.31
C SER A 72 1.17 -1.18 10.08
N ALA A 73 0.27 -0.31 9.60
CA ALA A 73 -1.11 -0.69 9.27
C ALA A 73 -1.18 -1.62 8.05
N VAL A 74 -0.38 -1.34 7.01
CA VAL A 74 -0.26 -2.20 5.82
C VAL A 74 0.33 -3.56 6.19
N ASN A 75 1.36 -3.58 7.03
CA ASN A 75 1.96 -4.81 7.55
C ASN A 75 0.94 -5.70 8.28
N LEU A 76 0.03 -5.13 9.07
CA LEU A 76 -1.05 -5.88 9.70
C LEU A 76 -1.97 -6.54 8.66
N ALA A 77 -2.29 -5.85 7.57
CA ALA A 77 -3.08 -6.42 6.47
C ALA A 77 -2.30 -7.53 5.73
N ALA A 78 -1.00 -7.34 5.50
CA ALA A 78 -0.11 -8.33 4.89
C ALA A 78 -0.06 -9.66 5.65
N LEU A 79 -0.11 -9.57 6.98
CA LEU A 79 -0.16 -10.68 7.93
C LEU A 79 -1.55 -11.31 8.10
N GLY A 80 -2.58 -10.79 7.43
CA GLY A 80 -3.95 -11.26 7.60
C GLY A 80 -4.61 -10.85 8.93
N ARG A 81 -3.98 -9.95 9.69
CA ARG A 81 -4.51 -9.41 10.96
C ARG A 81 -5.51 -8.29 10.66
N TYR A 82 -6.53 -8.60 9.87
CA TYR A 82 -7.42 -7.61 9.24
C TYR A 82 -8.19 -6.73 10.23
N GLY A 83 -8.63 -7.28 11.35
CA GLY A 83 -9.31 -6.48 12.39
C GLY A 83 -8.38 -5.44 13.05
N GLU A 84 -7.08 -5.73 13.16
CA GLU A 84 -6.09 -4.79 13.66
C GLU A 84 -5.72 -3.75 12.62
N ALA A 85 -5.54 -4.18 11.36
CA ALA A 85 -5.33 -3.28 10.24
C ALA A 85 -6.47 -2.25 10.13
N GLN A 86 -7.73 -2.71 10.21
CA GLN A 86 -8.89 -1.81 10.13
C GLN A 86 -8.91 -0.78 11.27
N ARG A 87 -8.55 -1.17 12.49
CA ARG A 87 -8.42 -0.21 13.61
C ARG A 87 -7.31 0.81 13.34
N ALA A 88 -6.17 0.37 12.82
CA ALA A 88 -5.05 1.27 12.52
C ALA A 88 -5.42 2.27 11.40
N PHE A 89 -6.06 1.81 10.31
CA PHE A 89 -6.53 2.70 9.26
C PHE A 89 -7.64 3.65 9.71
N ASN A 90 -8.53 3.23 10.61
CA ASN A 90 -9.53 4.15 11.17
C ASN A 90 -8.89 5.30 11.96
N LEU A 91 -7.78 5.05 12.67
CA LEU A 91 -7.02 6.12 13.33
C LEU A 91 -6.37 7.06 12.31
N LEU A 92 -5.80 6.52 11.23
CA LEU A 92 -5.24 7.34 10.14
C LEU A 92 -6.30 8.20 9.44
N GLN A 93 -7.53 7.70 9.28
CA GLN A 93 -8.65 8.50 8.76
C GLN A 93 -9.01 9.68 9.66
N GLN A 94 -8.81 9.56 10.98
CA GLN A 94 -9.16 10.60 11.96
C GLN A 94 -8.02 11.60 12.15
N ASP A 95 -6.80 11.10 12.32
CA ASP A 95 -5.66 11.87 12.84
C ASP A 95 -4.55 12.08 11.79
N GLY A 96 -4.62 11.39 10.65
CA GLY A 96 -3.63 11.49 9.58
C GLY A 96 -3.71 12.81 8.81
N ASN A 97 -2.65 13.13 8.08
CA ASN A 97 -2.71 14.18 7.08
C ASN A 97 -3.59 13.76 5.88
N ARG A 98 -3.94 14.69 4.99
CA ARG A 98 -4.88 14.41 3.88
C ARG A 98 -4.49 13.22 3.01
N ARG A 99 -3.19 13.02 2.76
CA ARG A 99 -2.69 11.88 1.96
C ARG A 99 -2.88 10.57 2.72
N GLU A 100 -2.57 10.56 4.01
CA GLU A 100 -2.76 9.39 4.88
C GLU A 100 -4.24 9.03 5.02
N GLN A 101 -5.12 10.03 5.07
CA GLN A 101 -6.57 9.86 5.11
C GLN A 101 -7.11 9.20 3.83
N ASP A 102 -6.76 9.72 2.65
CA ASP A 102 -7.15 9.15 1.36
C ASP A 102 -6.69 7.69 1.24
N TYR A 103 -5.41 7.43 1.53
CA TYR A 103 -4.85 6.09 1.52
C TYR A 103 -5.54 5.14 2.50
N ALA A 104 -5.84 5.61 3.72
CA ALA A 104 -6.55 4.83 4.72
C ALA A 104 -8.03 4.56 4.34
N HIS A 105 -8.66 5.45 3.57
CA HIS A 105 -9.98 5.20 3.00
C HIS A 105 -9.96 4.07 1.96
N LEU A 106 -8.94 4.03 1.09
CA LEU A 106 -8.78 2.93 0.12
C LEU A 106 -8.58 1.58 0.83
N TRP A 107 -7.73 1.55 1.86
CA TRP A 107 -7.52 0.34 2.65
C TRP A 107 -8.78 -0.12 3.38
N ASP A 108 -9.59 0.79 3.91
CA ASP A 108 -10.86 0.40 4.53
C ASP A 108 -11.86 -0.17 3.51
N LEU A 109 -11.91 0.34 2.27
CA LEU A 109 -12.71 -0.26 1.19
C LEU A 109 -12.21 -1.67 0.86
N TRP A 110 -10.90 -1.84 0.68
CA TRP A 110 -10.28 -3.13 0.39
C TRP A 110 -10.52 -4.14 1.50
N LEU A 111 -10.27 -3.77 2.77
CA LEU A 111 -10.50 -4.63 3.94
C LEU A 111 -11.97 -4.99 4.06
N THR A 112 -12.87 -4.02 3.86
CA THR A 112 -14.32 -4.26 3.89
C THR A 112 -14.73 -5.31 2.86
N ALA A 113 -14.20 -5.25 1.64
CA ALA A 113 -14.47 -6.24 0.61
C ALA A 113 -13.81 -7.60 0.94
N ARG A 114 -12.53 -7.59 1.30
CA ARG A 114 -11.73 -8.80 1.59
C ARG A 114 -12.32 -9.66 2.69
N THR A 115 -12.83 -9.03 3.75
CA THR A 115 -13.35 -9.71 4.94
C THR A 115 -14.86 -9.77 4.97
N TYR A 116 -15.55 -9.46 3.86
CA TYR A 116 -16.99 -9.48 3.82
C TYR A 116 -17.52 -10.90 4.00
N GLN A 117 -18.15 -11.15 5.15
CA GLN A 117 -18.85 -12.40 5.46
C GLN A 117 -20.37 -12.18 5.66
N GLY A 118 -20.87 -11.01 5.26
CA GLY A 118 -22.24 -10.59 5.56
C GLY A 118 -23.30 -11.37 4.78
N GLY A 119 -24.46 -11.59 5.42
CA GLY A 119 -25.67 -12.03 4.74
C GLY A 119 -26.10 -11.04 3.65
N GLY A 120 -26.79 -11.51 2.62
CA GLY A 120 -27.28 -10.68 1.52
C GLY A 120 -26.37 -10.58 0.29
N GLY A 121 -25.23 -11.29 0.29
CA GLY A 121 -24.39 -11.49 -0.90
C GLY A 121 -23.82 -10.20 -1.50
N LYS A 122 -23.57 -10.22 -2.82
CA LYS A 122 -22.89 -9.13 -3.55
C LYS A 122 -23.60 -7.77 -3.42
N ALA A 123 -24.93 -7.75 -3.41
CA ALA A 123 -25.70 -6.51 -3.33
C ALA A 123 -25.53 -5.78 -1.99
N ALA A 124 -25.45 -6.53 -0.88
CA ALA A 124 -25.24 -5.96 0.45
C ALA A 124 -23.81 -5.43 0.62
N LEU A 125 -22.80 -6.15 0.10
CA LEU A 125 -21.43 -5.63 0.01
C LEU A 125 -21.38 -4.34 -0.81
N GLN A 126 -22.01 -4.33 -2.00
CA GLN A 126 -22.02 -3.16 -2.87
C GLN A 126 -22.60 -1.93 -2.17
N ARG A 127 -23.74 -2.08 -1.48
CA ARG A 127 -24.34 -0.99 -0.70
C ARG A 127 -23.38 -0.45 0.36
N LYS A 128 -22.75 -1.34 1.12
CA LYS A 128 -21.78 -0.95 2.17
C LYS A 128 -20.60 -0.17 1.60
N LEU A 129 -20.07 -0.57 0.44
CA LEU A 129 -18.98 0.14 -0.24
C LEU A 129 -19.46 1.50 -0.77
N THR A 130 -20.62 1.55 -1.42
CA THR A 130 -21.22 2.80 -1.90
C THR A 130 -21.45 3.79 -0.77
N ASP A 131 -21.99 3.35 0.37
CA ASP A 131 -22.23 4.18 1.55
C ASP A 131 -20.92 4.74 2.11
N LYS A 132 -19.85 3.93 2.17
CA LYS A 132 -18.52 4.38 2.59
C LYS A 132 -17.98 5.47 1.67
N VAL A 133 -17.94 5.22 0.36
CA VAL A 133 -17.41 6.16 -0.63
C VAL A 133 -18.18 7.48 -0.62
N ALA A 134 -19.49 7.46 -0.40
CA ALA A 134 -20.30 8.67 -0.28
C ALA A 134 -19.96 9.55 0.94
N ASN A 135 -19.37 8.96 1.98
CA ASN A 135 -19.00 9.66 3.22
C ASN A 135 -17.51 10.04 3.29
N TYR A 136 -16.69 9.62 2.32
CA TYR A 136 -15.28 9.95 2.28
C TYR A 136 -15.03 11.27 1.56
N LYS A 137 -13.99 11.99 2.02
CA LYS A 137 -13.57 13.26 1.44
C LYS A 137 -12.19 13.06 0.83
N TRP A 138 -12.14 13.04 -0.49
CA TRP A 138 -10.93 12.78 -1.24
C TRP A 138 -10.17 14.07 -1.55
N SER A 139 -8.85 14.06 -1.36
CA SER A 139 -7.96 15.11 -1.85
C SER A 139 -7.25 14.72 -3.16
N SER A 140 -7.04 13.42 -3.36
CA SER A 140 -6.40 12.84 -4.52
C SER A 140 -7.40 12.38 -5.58
N ALA A 141 -7.19 12.82 -6.82
CA ALA A 141 -8.09 12.50 -7.94
C ALA A 141 -8.07 11.02 -8.30
N TYR A 142 -6.90 10.37 -8.31
CA TYR A 142 -6.82 8.95 -8.68
C TYR A 142 -7.33 8.04 -7.56
N GLU A 143 -7.11 8.38 -6.28
CA GLU A 143 -7.64 7.60 -5.16
C GLU A 143 -9.18 7.71 -5.10
N SER A 144 -9.73 8.92 -5.34
CA SER A 144 -11.18 9.09 -5.52
C SER A 144 -11.74 8.22 -6.66
N ALA A 145 -11.03 8.13 -7.78
CA ALA A 145 -11.47 7.35 -8.93
C ALA A 145 -11.41 5.83 -8.65
N ILE A 146 -10.42 5.34 -7.89
CA ILE A 146 -10.40 3.96 -7.40
C ILE A 146 -11.62 3.71 -6.49
N ALA A 147 -11.93 4.64 -5.59
CA ALA A 147 -13.08 4.52 -4.70
C ALA A 147 -14.41 4.47 -5.47
N ASP A 148 -14.57 5.27 -6.52
CA ASP A 148 -15.77 5.25 -7.37
C ASP A 148 -15.96 3.90 -8.09
N ILE A 149 -14.87 3.17 -8.40
CA ILE A 149 -14.96 1.81 -8.93
C ILE A 149 -15.50 0.85 -7.86
N TYR A 150 -15.02 0.93 -6.61
CA TYR A 150 -15.57 0.15 -5.48
C TYR A 150 -17.05 0.46 -5.24
N ALA A 151 -17.48 1.71 -5.46
CA ALA A 151 -18.87 2.12 -5.37
C ALA A 151 -19.73 1.73 -6.59
N GLY A 152 -19.14 1.14 -7.63
CA GLY A 152 -19.83 0.74 -8.86
C GLY A 152 -20.22 1.90 -9.77
N LYS A 153 -19.61 3.08 -9.59
CA LYS A 153 -19.89 4.30 -10.37
C LYS A 153 -19.02 4.44 -11.62
N SER A 154 -17.89 3.74 -11.66
CA SER A 154 -16.94 3.77 -12.78
C SER A 154 -16.39 2.39 -13.11
N SER A 155 -15.68 2.28 -14.22
CA SER A 155 -15.03 1.06 -14.68
C SER A 155 -13.51 1.15 -14.61
N ALA A 156 -12.86 0.00 -14.49
CA ALA A 156 -11.41 -0.14 -14.43
C ALA A 156 -10.64 0.43 -15.64
N LYS A 157 -11.32 0.64 -16.78
CA LYS A 157 -10.66 0.90 -18.07
C LYS A 157 -10.01 2.29 -18.13
N GLU A 158 -10.53 3.25 -17.36
CA GLU A 158 -10.17 4.67 -17.48
C GLU A 158 -9.18 5.13 -16.40
N ILE A 159 -8.98 4.35 -15.33
CA ILE A 159 -8.15 4.77 -14.19
C ILE A 159 -6.68 4.97 -14.57
N PHE A 160 -6.13 4.12 -15.44
CA PHE A 160 -4.74 4.25 -15.87
C PHE A 160 -4.54 5.43 -16.82
N GLN A 161 -5.55 5.77 -17.64
CA GLN A 161 -5.54 6.97 -18.48
C GLN A 161 -5.62 8.24 -17.62
N LEU A 162 -6.42 8.21 -16.55
CA LEU A 162 -6.46 9.30 -15.57
C LEU A 162 -5.07 9.52 -14.95
N ILE A 163 -4.41 8.44 -14.50
CA ILE A 163 -3.04 8.53 -13.95
C ILE A 163 -2.05 9.07 -14.99
N ASP A 164 -2.16 8.66 -16.25
CA ASP A 164 -1.32 9.20 -17.32
C ASP A 164 -1.54 10.70 -17.57
N GLY A 165 -2.74 11.22 -17.31
CA GLY A 165 -3.08 12.64 -17.42
C GLY A 165 -2.70 13.50 -16.21
N ILE A 166 -2.34 12.90 -15.07
CA ILE A 166 -1.91 13.63 -13.88
C ILE A 166 -0.45 14.07 -14.02
N THR A 167 -0.17 15.34 -13.71
CA THR A 167 1.20 15.83 -13.61
C THR A 167 1.78 15.48 -12.25
N PHE A 168 2.74 14.54 -12.23
CA PHE A 168 3.52 14.19 -11.04
C PHE A 168 4.81 14.99 -10.99
N ASN A 169 5.29 15.29 -9.79
CA ASN A 169 6.55 16.02 -9.63
C ASN A 169 7.76 15.11 -9.87
N ARG A 170 7.59 13.80 -9.65
CA ARG A 170 8.64 12.80 -9.81
C ARG A 170 8.10 11.53 -10.46
N VAL A 171 8.97 10.81 -11.17
CA VAL A 171 8.60 9.55 -11.85
C VAL A 171 8.19 8.49 -10.82
N GLU A 172 8.83 8.48 -9.65
CA GLU A 172 8.52 7.52 -8.59
C GLU A 172 7.11 7.73 -8.02
N GLU A 173 6.60 8.97 -7.99
CA GLU A 173 5.23 9.26 -7.55
C GLU A 173 4.21 8.66 -8.52
N LYS A 174 4.46 8.75 -9.83
CA LYS A 174 3.62 8.10 -10.84
C LYS A 174 3.66 6.58 -10.70
N ALA A 175 4.85 6.01 -10.54
CA ALA A 175 5.01 4.57 -10.38
C ALA A 175 4.33 4.05 -9.10
N ASP A 176 4.36 4.83 -8.01
CA ASP A 176 3.65 4.51 -6.78
C ASP A 176 2.12 4.55 -7.00
N ALA A 177 1.60 5.61 -7.63
CA ALA A 177 0.17 5.70 -7.97
C ALA A 177 -0.30 4.52 -8.85
N VAL A 178 0.50 4.10 -9.83
CA VAL A 178 0.25 2.89 -10.62
C VAL A 178 0.23 1.64 -9.74
N THR A 179 1.19 1.50 -8.83
CA THR A 179 1.32 0.32 -7.96
C THR A 179 0.13 0.20 -7.01
N GLN A 180 -0.23 1.29 -6.33
CA GLN A 180 -1.43 1.35 -5.49
C GLN A 180 -2.70 1.03 -6.29
N THR A 181 -2.85 1.62 -7.47
CA THR A 181 -3.99 1.36 -8.36
C THR A 181 -4.08 -0.11 -8.74
N VAL A 182 -2.97 -0.72 -9.14
CA VAL A 182 -2.91 -2.15 -9.48
C VAL A 182 -3.36 -3.01 -8.30
N PHE A 183 -2.86 -2.73 -7.10
CA PHE A 183 -3.22 -3.47 -5.90
C PHE A 183 -4.72 -3.37 -5.58
N PHE A 184 -5.24 -2.15 -5.45
CA PHE A 184 -6.63 -1.93 -5.07
C PHE A 184 -7.61 -2.41 -6.15
N MET A 185 -7.28 -2.23 -7.43
CA MET A 185 -8.08 -2.75 -8.53
C MET A 185 -8.10 -4.28 -8.58
N GLY A 186 -6.97 -4.92 -8.31
CA GLY A 186 -6.94 -6.37 -8.15
C GLY A 186 -7.80 -6.83 -6.97
N GLY A 187 -7.78 -6.11 -5.85
CA GLY A 187 -8.70 -6.35 -4.73
C GLY A 187 -10.18 -6.23 -5.11
N TYR A 188 -10.54 -5.22 -5.92
CA TYR A 188 -11.89 -5.06 -6.45
C TYR A 188 -12.31 -6.27 -7.31
N TYR A 189 -11.45 -6.68 -8.24
CA TYR A 189 -11.69 -7.84 -9.08
C TYR A 189 -11.89 -9.11 -8.26
N GLN A 190 -11.03 -9.37 -7.28
CA GLN A 190 -11.10 -10.57 -6.45
C GLN A 190 -12.32 -10.57 -5.52
N TYR A 191 -12.54 -9.47 -4.79
CA TYR A 191 -13.40 -9.46 -3.61
C TYR A 191 -14.76 -8.80 -3.81
N VAL A 192 -14.91 -7.92 -4.80
CA VAL A 192 -16.18 -7.21 -5.06
C VAL A 192 -16.96 -7.85 -6.19
N ILE A 193 -16.29 -8.14 -7.32
CA ILE A 193 -16.96 -8.71 -8.50
C ILE A 193 -16.66 -10.18 -8.76
N ASN A 194 -15.80 -10.81 -7.96
CA ASN A 194 -15.44 -12.23 -8.02
C ASN A 194 -14.92 -12.67 -9.42
N GLN A 195 -13.98 -11.89 -9.95
CA GLN A 195 -13.28 -12.13 -11.22
C GLN A 195 -11.76 -12.24 -10.98
N PRO A 196 -11.31 -13.29 -10.26
CA PRO A 196 -9.89 -13.45 -9.89
C PRO A 196 -8.95 -13.56 -11.11
N GLN A 197 -9.45 -14.08 -12.24
CA GLN A 197 -8.70 -14.12 -13.49
C GLN A 197 -8.32 -12.72 -14.00
N GLN A 198 -9.22 -11.74 -13.87
CA GLN A 198 -8.92 -10.36 -14.26
C GLN A 198 -7.92 -9.70 -13.31
N ALA A 199 -7.95 -10.05 -12.02
CA ALA A 199 -6.92 -9.61 -11.07
C ALA A 199 -5.55 -10.17 -11.46
N MET A 200 -5.47 -11.45 -11.79
CA MET A 200 -4.23 -12.10 -12.23
C MET A 200 -3.68 -11.44 -13.51
N GLU A 201 -4.51 -11.24 -14.53
CA GLU A 201 -4.12 -10.58 -15.78
C GLU A 201 -3.65 -9.14 -15.55
N LEU A 202 -4.31 -8.40 -14.65
CA LEU A 202 -3.87 -7.07 -14.23
C LEU A 202 -2.49 -7.11 -13.59
N TYR A 203 -2.27 -8.00 -12.61
CA TYR A 203 -0.99 -8.12 -11.91
C TYR A 203 0.14 -8.52 -12.87
N GLN A 204 -0.10 -9.49 -13.76
CA GLN A 204 0.88 -9.91 -14.77
C GLN A 204 1.25 -8.77 -15.72
N ARG A 205 0.27 -7.99 -16.19
CA ARG A 205 0.50 -6.87 -17.10
C ARG A 205 1.39 -5.79 -16.47
N TYR A 206 1.24 -5.53 -15.17
CA TYR A 206 1.91 -4.43 -14.50
C TYR A 206 3.14 -4.83 -13.67
N VAL A 207 3.47 -6.11 -13.55
CA VAL A 207 4.56 -6.60 -12.67
C VAL A 207 5.91 -5.92 -12.90
N SER A 208 6.24 -5.57 -14.15
CA SER A 208 7.49 -4.88 -14.53
C SER A 208 7.45 -3.36 -14.34
N HIS A 209 6.28 -2.79 -14.00
CA HIS A 209 6.03 -1.36 -13.86
C HIS A 209 5.77 -0.95 -12.41
N LEU A 210 5.77 -1.90 -11.47
CA LEU A 210 5.54 -1.64 -10.05
C LEU A 210 6.73 -0.89 -9.45
N ASN A 211 6.44 0.06 -8.57
CA ASN A 211 7.42 0.78 -7.79
C ASN A 211 8.03 -0.17 -6.73
N ASN A 212 9.36 -0.25 -6.69
CA ASN A 212 10.09 -1.12 -5.77
C ASN A 212 9.95 -0.73 -4.30
N ASP A 213 9.62 0.54 -4.04
CA ASP A 213 9.52 1.13 -2.70
C ASP A 213 8.06 1.23 -2.20
N SER A 214 7.11 0.74 -3.00
CA SER A 214 5.68 0.73 -2.66
C SER A 214 5.33 -0.51 -1.82
N LEU A 215 4.61 -0.31 -0.71
CA LEU A 215 4.26 -1.38 0.24
C LEU A 215 3.34 -2.42 -0.39
N GLU A 216 2.54 -2.03 -1.38
CA GLU A 216 1.66 -2.90 -2.13
C GLU A 216 2.40 -3.90 -3.02
N ARG A 217 3.64 -3.62 -3.42
CA ARG A 217 4.36 -4.45 -4.39
C ARG A 217 4.50 -5.88 -3.93
N SER A 218 4.96 -6.11 -2.69
CA SER A 218 5.10 -7.46 -2.15
C SER A 218 3.75 -8.17 -1.99
N LEU A 219 2.68 -7.41 -1.73
CA LEU A 219 1.32 -7.92 -1.68
C LEU A 219 0.81 -8.33 -3.07
N ILE A 220 1.04 -7.52 -4.10
CA ILE A 220 0.72 -7.85 -5.49
C ILE A 220 1.44 -9.13 -5.91
N GLN A 221 2.72 -9.25 -5.59
CA GLN A 221 3.52 -10.45 -5.91
C GLN A 221 2.97 -11.70 -5.22
N LYS A 222 2.61 -11.59 -3.93
CA LYS A 222 1.99 -12.67 -3.16
C LYS A 222 0.64 -13.09 -3.75
N GLU A 223 -0.22 -12.13 -4.10
CA GLU A 223 -1.52 -12.38 -4.72
C GLU A 223 -1.37 -13.03 -6.10
N LEU A 224 -0.43 -12.54 -6.92
CA LEU A 224 -0.15 -13.12 -8.23
C LEU A 224 0.32 -14.58 -8.12
N LEU A 225 1.21 -14.89 -7.18
CA LEU A 225 1.66 -16.27 -6.91
C LEU A 225 0.49 -17.16 -6.49
N PHE A 226 -0.37 -16.69 -5.58
CA PHE A 226 -1.54 -17.42 -5.13
C PHE A 226 -2.53 -17.70 -6.28
N LEU A 227 -2.80 -16.71 -7.13
CA LEU A 227 -3.73 -16.84 -8.26
C LEU A 227 -3.19 -17.69 -9.40
N SER A 228 -1.86 -17.75 -9.58
CA SER A 228 -1.21 -18.52 -10.65
C SER A 228 -0.99 -20.00 -10.29
N THR A 229 -1.24 -20.39 -9.04
CA THR A 229 -1.04 -21.78 -8.59
C THR A 229 -2.29 -22.62 -8.89
N PRO A 230 -2.19 -23.74 -9.62
CA PRO A 230 -3.31 -24.66 -9.84
C PRO A 230 -3.88 -25.16 -8.51
N LYS A 231 -5.22 -25.20 -8.38
CA LYS A 231 -5.92 -25.76 -7.22
C LYS A 231 -6.16 -27.26 -7.37
#